data_AF-K2DNL3-F1
#
_entry.id   AF-K2DNL3-F1
#
_cell.length_a   1.000
_cell.length_b   1.000
_cell.length_c   1.000
_cell.angle_alpha   90.00
_cell.angle_beta   90.00
_cell.angle_gamma   90.00
#
_symmetry.space_group_name_H-M   'P 1'
#
loop_
_entity.id
_entity.type
_entity.pdbx_description
1 polymer ?
#
loop_
_entity_poly.entity_id
_entity_poly.type
_entity_poly.pdbx_seq_one_letter_code
_entity_poly.pdbx_strand_id
1 'polypeptide(L)' 'MRSDKIKLGFERSPHRALLKATGVTDADMHKPFIAIVNSYVDVVPGHVHLQAFGKIVK' A
#
# COMPACT_ATOMS: atom_id res chain seq x y z
N MET A 1 3.81 9.71 12.41
CA MET A 1 4.00 8.35 11.83
C MET A 1 4.73 8.45 10.48
N ARG A 2 5.38 7.38 9.99
CA ARG A 2 6.12 7.43 8.71
C ARG A 2 5.23 7.81 7.51
N SER A 3 4.00 7.31 7.46
CA SER A 3 3.03 7.61 6.40
C SER A 3 2.64 9.09 6.32
N ASP A 4 2.79 9.86 7.40
CA ASP A 4 2.33 11.24 7.43
C ASP A 4 3.19 12.15 6.52
N LYS A 5 4.44 11.75 6.26
CA LYS A 5 5.37 12.44 5.35
C LYS A 5 4.83 12.60 3.92
N ILE A 6 3.89 11.75 3.51
CA ILE A 6 3.27 11.79 2.18
C ILE A 6 1.78 12.20 2.21
N LYS A 7 1.18 12.31 3.40
CA LYS A 7 -0.24 12.63 3.58
C LYS A 7 -0.47 14.08 4.02
N LEU A 8 0.34 14.56 4.96
CA LEU A 8 0.14 15.85 5.63
C LEU A 8 0.95 16.96 4.98
N GLY A 9 0.42 18.18 5.03
CA GLY A 9 1.06 19.35 4.40
C GLY A 9 0.44 19.70 3.05
N PHE A 10 0.43 21.00 2.76
CA PHE A 10 -0.11 21.53 1.51
C PHE A 10 0.67 21.03 0.30
N GLU A 11 1.98 20.91 0.43
CA GLU A 11 2.90 20.43 -0.59
C GLU A 11 2.72 18.94 -0.95
N ARG A 12 2.00 18.17 -0.11
CA ARG A 12 1.67 16.76 -0.37
C ARG A 12 0.40 16.55 -1.17
N SER A 13 -0.23 17.61 -1.66
CA SER A 13 -1.40 17.55 -2.56
C SER A 13 -1.22 16.59 -3.75
N PRO A 14 -0.11 16.61 -4.53
CA PRO A 14 0.08 15.66 -5.62
C PRO A 14 0.23 14.20 -5.16
N HIS A 15 0.81 13.97 -3.98
CA HIS A 15 0.95 12.61 -3.41
C HIS A 15 -0.43 12.04 -3.04
N ARG A 16 -1.27 12.86 -2.40
CA ARG A 16 -2.67 12.48 -2.10
C ARG A 16 -3.47 12.19 -3.36
N ALA A 17 -3.24 12.93 -4.45
CA ALA A 17 -3.92 12.67 -5.73
C ALA A 17 -3.58 11.27 -6.28
N LEU A 18 -2.30 10.86 -6.25
CA LEU A 18 -1.89 9.52 -6.65
C LEU A 18 -2.46 8.44 -5.73
N LEU A 19 -2.45 8.67 -4.41
CA LEU A 19 -3.06 7.74 -3.45
C LEU A 19 -4.56 7.55 -3.72
N LYS A 20 -5.30 8.63 -3.99
CA LYS A 20 -6.71 8.56 -4.37
C LYS A 20 -6.92 7.80 -5.68
N ALA A 21 -6.05 8.00 -6.68
CA ALA A 21 -6.10 7.24 -7.93
C ALA A 21 -5.88 5.73 -7.73
N THR A 22 -5.17 5.32 -6.67
CA THR A 22 -5.02 3.91 -6.28
C THR A 22 -6.16 3.37 -5.40
N GLY A 23 -7.20 4.17 -5.14
CA GLY A 23 -8.39 3.77 -4.38
C GLY A 23 -8.39 4.14 -2.90
N VAL A 24 -7.40 4.91 -2.41
CA VAL A 24 -7.39 5.39 -1.02
C VAL A 24 -8.46 6.47 -0.83
N THR A 25 -9.33 6.30 0.17
CA THR A 25 -10.38 7.28 0.48
C THR A 25 -9.92 8.32 1.50
N ASP A 26 -10.70 9.40 1.68
CA ASP A 26 -10.40 10.39 2.72
C ASP A 26 -10.46 9.80 4.14
N ALA A 27 -11.34 8.82 4.38
CA ALA A 27 -11.40 8.09 5.65
C ALA A 27 -10.11 7.28 5.92
N ASP A 28 -9.45 6.78 4.86
CA ASP A 28 -8.22 6.00 4.99
C ASP A 28 -6.99 6.86 5.26
N MET A 29 -7.02 8.15 4.93
CA MET A 29 -5.88 9.06 5.14
C MET A 29 -5.48 9.21 6.61
N HIS A 30 -6.40 8.93 7.54
CA HIS A 30 -6.12 8.97 8.98
C HIS A 30 -5.60 7.64 9.53
N LYS A 31 -5.63 6.56 8.75
CA LYS A 31 -5.14 5.23 9.14
C LYS A 31 -3.62 5.12 8.94
N PRO A 32 -2.93 4.23 9.68
CA PRO A 32 -1.57 3.84 9.36
C PRO A 32 -1.52 3.17 7.98
N PHE A 33 -0.52 3.49 7.17
CA PHE A 33 -0.30 2.79 5.91
C PHE A 33 0.66 1.62 6.16
N ILE A 34 0.19 0.40 5.91
CA ILE A 34 0.96 -0.84 6.06
C ILE A 34 1.20 -1.42 4.67
N ALA A 35 2.47 -1.52 4.28
CA ALA A 35 2.85 -2.17 3.03
C ALA A 35 2.95 -3.68 3.26
N ILE A 36 2.27 -4.45 2.41
CA ILE A 36 2.40 -5.91 2.37
C ILE A 36 3.37 -6.23 1.24
N VAL A 37 4.56 -6.69 1.61
CA VAL A 37 5.62 -7.05 0.67
C VAL A 37 5.80 -8.56 0.70
N ASN A 38 5.72 -9.20 -0.46
CA ASN A 38 6.00 -10.63 -0.60
C ASN A 38 6.97 -10.87 -1.77
N SER A 39 7.54 -12.07 -1.83
CA SER A 39 8.49 -12.49 -2.87
C SER A 39 7.84 -13.38 -3.93
N TYR A 40 6.54 -13.20 -4.20
CA TYR A 40 5.83 -14.00 -5.21
C TYR A 40 6.54 -13.92 -6.56
N VAL A 41 6.83 -15.08 -7.13
CA VAL A 41 7.36 -15.29 -8.49
C VAL A 41 6.92 -16.66 -8.99
N ASP A 42 6.72 -16.81 -10.30
CA ASP A 42 6.27 -18.08 -10.91
C ASP A 42 7.41 -19.09 -11.13
N VAL A 43 8.67 -18.65 -11.08
CA VAL A 43 9.85 -19.48 -11.39
C VAL A 43 10.40 -20.27 -10.20
N VAL A 44 10.01 -19.92 -8.97
CA VAL A 44 10.42 -20.63 -7.75
C VAL A 44 9.18 -21.35 -7.20
N PRO A 45 9.13 -22.70 -7.23
CA PRO A 45 7.94 -23.45 -6.77
C PRO A 45 7.49 -23.10 -5.36
N GLY A 46 8.45 -22.79 -4.47
CA GLY A 46 8.15 -22.35 -3.10
C GLY A 46 7.50 -20.96 -2.99
N HIS A 47 7.46 -20.14 -4.03
CA HIS A 47 6.96 -18.75 -3.96
C HIS A 47 5.62 -18.53 -4.64
N VAL A 48 5.13 -19.48 -5.45
CA VAL A 48 3.91 -19.33 -6.27
C VAL A 48 2.66 -19.05 -5.45
N HIS A 49 2.62 -19.53 -4.19
CA HIS A 49 1.47 -19.38 -3.30
C HIS A 49 1.45 -18.04 -2.54
N LEU A 50 2.56 -17.29 -2.54
CA LEU A 50 2.71 -16.07 -1.74
C LEU A 50 1.75 -14.95 -2.18
N GLN A 51 1.33 -14.95 -3.45
CA GLN A 51 0.33 -13.99 -3.93
C GLN A 51 -1.05 -14.22 -3.30
N ALA A 52 -1.46 -15.49 -3.14
CA ALA A 52 -2.71 -15.82 -2.47
C ALA A 52 -2.63 -15.46 -0.98
N PHE A 53 -1.50 -15.76 -0.34
CA PHE A 53 -1.27 -15.40 1.06
C PHE A 53 -1.28 -13.87 1.27
N GLY A 54 -0.63 -13.11 0.39
CA GLY A 54 -0.63 -11.64 0.46
C GLY A 54 -2.02 -11.02 0.37
N LYS A 55 -2.96 -11.65 -0.36
CA LYS A 55 -4.37 -11.20 -0.42
C LYS A 55 -5.14 -11.45 0.88
N ILE A 56 -4.78 -12.47 1.65
CA ILE A 56 -5.40 -12.77 2.96
C ILE A 56 -4.97 -11.73 4.01
N VAL A 57 -3.75 -11.22 3.91
CA VAL A 57 -3.20 -10.23 4.83
C VAL A 57 -3.69 -8.80 4.54
N LYS A 58 -4.11 -8.51 3.29
CA LYS A 58 -4.57 -7.19 2.83
C LYS A 58 -5.97 -6.87 3.29
#